data_AF-A0A376S991-F1
#
_entry.id   AF-A0A376S991-F1
#
_cell.length_a   1.000
_cell.length_b   1.000
_cell.length_c   1.000
_cell.angle_alpha   90.00
_cell.angle_beta   90.00
_cell.angle_gamma   90.00
#
_symmetry.space_group_name_H-M   'P 1'
#
loop_
_entity.id
_entity.type
_entity.pdbx_description
1 polymer ?
#
loop_
_entity_poly.entity_id
_entity_poly.type
_entity_poly.pdbx_seq_one_letter_code
_entity_poly.pdbx_strand_id
1 'polypeptide(L)'
;MVNQLFSNPSVMLLSAAVLGLLGLVPGMPNLVFLLFTAGLLGLAWWIRGREQKAPAEPKPVKMAENNTVVEATWNDVQLEDSLGMEVGYRLIPMVDFQQDGELLGRIRSIRKKFAQEMGFLPAGGAHS
;
A
#
# COMPACT_ATOMS: atom_id res chain seq x y z
N MET A 1 13.26 -3.09 11.62
CA MET A 1 11.93 -3.70 11.44
C MET A 1 11.97 -4.95 10.58
N VAL A 2 12.61 -4.92 9.40
CA VAL A 2 12.68 -6.05 8.45
C VAL A 2 13.21 -7.36 9.08
N ASN A 3 14.19 -7.28 9.97
CA ASN A 3 14.77 -8.47 10.61
C ASN A 3 13.78 -9.20 11.54
N GLN A 4 12.76 -8.51 12.08
CA GLN A 4 11.77 -9.13 12.97
C GLN A 4 10.82 -10.05 12.20
N LEU A 5 10.44 -9.66 10.98
CA LEU A 5 9.60 -10.45 10.08
C LEU A 5 10.26 -11.80 9.72
N PHE A 6 11.56 -11.81 9.44
CA PHE A 6 12.30 -13.03 9.09
C PHE A 6 12.74 -13.87 10.31
N SER A 7 12.63 -13.31 11.52
CA SER A 7 13.01 -13.99 12.77
C SER A 7 11.85 -14.67 13.50
N ASN A 8 10.60 -14.50 13.03
CA ASN A 8 9.42 -15.14 13.63
C ASN A 8 8.83 -16.20 12.67
N PRO A 9 8.99 -17.51 12.98
CA PRO A 9 8.50 -18.59 12.13
C PRO A 9 7.00 -18.52 11.85
N SER A 10 6.20 -18.03 12.81
CA SER A 10 4.74 -17.93 12.68
C SER A 10 4.31 -16.93 11.63
N VAL A 11 5.02 -15.79 11.53
CA VAL A 11 4.74 -14.77 10.51
C VAL A 11 5.08 -15.29 9.12
N MET A 12 6.21 -16.00 9.00
CA MET A 12 6.63 -16.61 7.74
C MET A 12 5.66 -17.71 7.25
N LEU A 13 5.12 -18.51 8.17
CA LEU A 13 4.09 -19.51 7.89
C LEU A 13 2.78 -18.88 7.43
N LEU A 14 2.35 -17.80 8.11
CA LEU A 14 1.15 -17.04 7.72
C LEU A 14 1.30 -16.44 6.32
N SER A 15 2.43 -15.78 6.05
CA SER A 15 2.71 -15.20 4.73
C SER A 15 2.75 -16.26 3.63
N ALA A 16 3.38 -17.42 3.89
CA ALA A 16 3.41 -18.54 2.94
C ALA A 16 2.00 -19.11 2.67
N ALA A 17 1.15 -19.20 3.69
CA ALA A 17 -0.23 -19.66 3.53
C ALA A 17 -1.06 -18.71 2.65
N VAL A 18 -0.98 -17.40 2.90
CA VAL A 18 -1.68 -16.38 2.09
C VAL A 18 -1.18 -16.36 0.65
N LEU A 19 0.14 -16.37 0.44
CA LEU A 19 0.74 -16.46 -0.90
C LEU A 19 0.36 -17.75 -1.62
N GLY A 20 0.29 -18.88 -0.91
CA GLY A 20 -0.12 -20.17 -1.46
C GLY A 20 -1.59 -20.17 -1.90
N LEU A 21 -2.48 -19.59 -1.09
CA LEU A 21 -3.89 -19.43 -1.45
C LEU A 21 -4.07 -18.53 -2.68
N LEU A 22 -3.34 -17.43 -2.76
CA LEU A 22 -3.34 -16.56 -3.95
C LEU A 22 -2.75 -17.26 -5.17
N GLY A 23 -1.69 -18.07 -4.99
CA GLY A 23 -1.07 -18.84 -6.06
C GLY A 23 -1.95 -19.96 -6.63
N LEU A 24 -2.99 -20.39 -5.91
CA LEU A 24 -3.97 -21.37 -6.38
C LEU A 24 -5.03 -20.77 -7.33
N VAL A 25 -5.08 -19.44 -7.48
CA VAL A 25 -6.06 -18.77 -8.35
C VAL A 25 -5.74 -19.05 -9.83
N PRO A 26 -6.66 -19.68 -10.60
CA PRO A 26 -6.46 -19.94 -12.01
C PRO A 26 -6.58 -18.66 -12.84
N GLY A 27 -5.67 -18.46 -13.80
CA GLY A 27 -5.65 -17.27 -14.68
C GLY A 27 -4.44 -16.35 -14.52
N MET A 28 -3.53 -16.65 -13.58
CA MET A 28 -2.24 -15.95 -13.38
C MET A 28 -1.06 -16.93 -13.47
N PRO A 29 0.20 -16.49 -13.67
CA PRO A 29 1.39 -17.34 -13.64
C PRO A 29 1.67 -17.87 -12.22
N ASN A 30 0.86 -18.84 -11.79
CA ASN A 30 0.87 -19.50 -10.50
C ASN A 30 2.22 -20.12 -10.13
N LEU A 31 3.04 -20.47 -11.12
CA LEU A 31 4.41 -20.95 -10.93
C LEU A 31 5.22 -20.02 -10.05
N VAL A 32 5.14 -18.70 -10.25
CA VAL A 32 5.91 -17.72 -9.47
C VAL A 32 5.47 -17.76 -8.01
N PHE A 33 4.16 -17.69 -7.77
CA PHE A 33 3.58 -17.72 -6.42
C PHE A 33 3.91 -19.02 -5.68
N LEU A 34 3.74 -20.16 -6.35
CA LEU A 34 4.06 -21.47 -5.77
C LEU A 34 5.55 -21.61 -5.45
N LEU A 35 6.45 -21.07 -6.28
CA LEU A 35 7.89 -21.07 -6.04
C LEU A 35 8.25 -20.23 -4.80
N PHE A 36 7.67 -19.03 -4.66
CA PHE A 36 7.85 -18.20 -3.47
C PHE A 36 7.25 -18.84 -2.22
N THR A 37 6.07 -19.44 -2.31
CA THR A 37 5.45 -20.19 -1.20
C THR A 37 6.33 -21.36 -0.76
N ALA A 38 6.85 -22.15 -1.70
CA ALA A 38 7.76 -23.24 -1.39
C ALA A 38 9.07 -22.73 -0.75
N GLY A 39 9.62 -21.62 -1.25
CA GLY A 39 10.81 -20.98 -0.67
C GLY A 39 10.58 -20.52 0.77
N LEU A 40 9.44 -19.87 1.05
CA LEU A 40 9.07 -19.44 2.40
C LEU A 40 8.86 -20.62 3.34
N LEU A 41 8.19 -21.69 2.90
CA LEU A 41 8.01 -22.90 3.70
C LEU A 41 9.35 -23.60 3.98
N GLY A 42 10.23 -23.69 2.98
CA GLY A 42 11.57 -24.27 3.13
C GLY A 42 12.44 -23.49 4.12
N LEU A 43 12.43 -22.15 4.02
CA LEU A 43 13.10 -21.27 4.97
C LEU A 43 12.49 -21.41 6.38
N ALA A 44 11.17 -21.52 6.51
CA ALA A 44 10.49 -21.65 7.80
C ALA A 44 10.91 -22.94 8.48
N TRP A 45 11.00 -24.03 7.72
CA TRP A 45 11.43 -25.33 8.19
C TRP A 45 12.91 -25.33 8.62
N TRP A 46 13.78 -24.63 7.88
CA TRP A 46 15.19 -24.49 8.23
C TRP A 46 15.38 -23.68 9.53
N ILE A 47 14.67 -22.57 9.69
CA ILE A 47 14.73 -21.74 10.91
C ILE A 47 14.16 -22.50 12.12
N ARG A 48 13.04 -23.21 11.94
CA ARG A 48 12.43 -24.04 12.98
C ARG A 48 13.34 -25.19 13.45
N GLY A 49 14.18 -25.73 12.57
CA GLY A 49 15.22 -26.71 12.93
C GLY A 49 16.39 -26.12 13.73
N ARG A 50 16.63 -24.80 13.63
CA ARG A 50 17.65 -24.10 14.43
C ARG A 50 17.12 -23.67 15.80
N GLU A 51 15.86 -23.26 15.89
CA GLU A 51 15.24 -22.89 17.18
C GLU A 51 15.07 -24.08 18.12
N GLN A 52 14.87 -25.31 17.62
CA GLN A 52 14.80 -26.51 18.47
C GLN A 52 16.13 -26.90 19.13
N LYS A 53 17.27 -26.34 18.68
CA LYS A 53 18.59 -26.57 19.30
C LYS A 53 18.99 -25.46 20.28
N ALA A 54 18.25 -24.36 20.34
CA ALA A 54 18.43 -23.35 21.37
C ALA A 54 17.55 -23.73 22.57
N PRO A 55 18.06 -23.68 23.83
CA PRO A 55 17.21 -23.81 25.00
C PRO A 55 16.07 -22.80 24.88
N ALA A 56 14.84 -23.28 25.01
CA ALA A 56 13.66 -22.44 25.07
C ALA A 56 13.71 -21.62 26.36
N GLU A 57 14.45 -20.51 26.34
CA GLU A 57 14.13 -19.41 27.24
C GLU A 57 12.70 -19.00 26.90
N PRO A 58 11.80 -18.93 27.90
CA PRO A 58 10.50 -18.35 27.70
C PRO A 58 10.74 -16.88 27.38
N LYS A 59 10.87 -16.55 26.10
CA LYS A 59 10.69 -15.18 25.64
C LYS A 59 9.31 -14.82 26.17
N PRO A 60 9.20 -13.82 27.06
CA PRO A 60 7.91 -13.41 27.53
C PRO A 60 7.11 -13.14 26.27
N VAL A 61 5.95 -13.78 26.18
CA VAL A 61 4.89 -13.28 25.32
C VAL A 61 4.64 -11.91 25.91
N LYS A 62 5.36 -10.91 25.41
CA LYS A 62 4.88 -9.55 25.39
C LYS A 62 3.62 -9.69 24.56
N MET A 63 2.51 -10.02 25.22
CA MET A 63 1.22 -9.46 24.87
C MET A 63 1.58 -8.06 24.47
N ALA A 64 1.39 -7.75 23.18
CA ALA A 64 1.49 -6.40 22.70
C ALA A 64 0.59 -5.62 23.64
N GLU A 65 1.21 -5.02 24.65
CA GLU A 65 0.56 -4.33 25.73
C GLU A 65 -0.03 -3.16 25.01
N ASN A 66 -1.33 -3.32 24.72
CA ASN A 66 -2.22 -2.38 24.11
C ASN A 66 -1.40 -1.24 23.50
N ASN A 67 -0.72 -1.55 22.37
CA ASN A 67 -0.39 -0.50 21.44
C ASN A 67 -1.78 0.03 21.21
N THR A 68 -2.09 1.17 21.84
CA THR A 68 -3.33 1.88 21.63
C THR A 68 -3.37 1.90 20.14
N VAL A 69 -4.23 1.03 19.61
CA VAL A 69 -4.59 1.07 18.23
C VAL A 69 -5.29 2.41 18.30
N VAL A 70 -4.53 3.47 18.02
CA VAL A 70 -5.04 4.58 17.28
C VAL A 70 -5.60 3.85 16.09
N GLU A 71 -6.86 3.43 16.24
CA GLU A 71 -7.70 2.97 15.16
C GLU A 71 -7.53 4.14 14.23
N ALA A 72 -6.69 3.93 13.21
CA ALA A 72 -6.54 4.86 12.12
C ALA A 72 -7.97 5.03 11.67
N THR A 73 -8.58 6.11 12.16
CA THR A 73 -10.00 6.32 11.94
C THR A 73 -10.05 6.59 10.45
N TRP A 74 -11.11 6.22 9.76
CA TRP A 74 -11.25 6.56 8.35
C TRP A 74 -11.08 8.07 8.07
N ASN A 75 -11.08 8.91 9.11
CA ASN A 75 -10.74 10.34 9.13
C ASN A 75 -9.22 10.66 9.09
N ASP A 76 -8.33 9.73 9.43
CA ASP A 76 -6.86 9.89 9.36
C ASP A 76 -6.29 9.46 8.00
N VAL A 77 -7.11 8.81 7.17
CA VAL A 77 -6.79 8.56 5.76
C VAL A 77 -7.07 9.85 5.01
N GLN A 78 -6.06 10.68 4.85
CA GLN A 78 -6.11 11.72 3.83
C GLN A 78 -6.26 11.01 2.48
N LEU A 79 -7.30 11.37 1.74
CA LEU A 79 -7.40 10.97 0.34
C LEU A 79 -6.14 11.50 -0.33
N GLU A 80 -5.27 10.59 -0.78
CA GLU A 80 -4.11 10.96 -1.59
C GLU A 80 -4.64 11.80 -2.75
N ASP A 81 -4.15 13.04 -2.88
CA ASP A 81 -4.52 13.88 -4.01
C ASP A 81 -4.06 13.18 -5.28
N SER A 82 -5.03 12.71 -6.07
CA SER A 82 -4.79 11.99 -7.32
C SER A 82 -4.00 12.82 -8.33
N LEU A 83 -3.90 14.14 -8.15
CA LEU A 83 -3.21 15.05 -9.04
C LEU A 83 -2.78 16.35 -8.34
N GLY A 84 -1.47 16.64 -8.31
CA GLY A 84 -0.90 17.93 -7.90
C GLY A 84 -0.16 18.60 -9.06
N MET A 85 -0.22 19.94 -9.16
CA MET A 85 0.49 20.71 -10.18
C MET A 85 1.26 21.85 -9.54
N GLU A 86 2.59 21.82 -9.66
CA GLU A 86 3.46 22.90 -9.20
C GLU A 86 3.53 24.02 -10.26
N VAL A 87 3.38 25.26 -9.83
CA VAL A 87 3.34 26.43 -10.70
C VAL A 87 4.42 27.40 -10.27
N GLY A 88 5.32 27.77 -11.19
CA GLY A 88 6.37 28.77 -10.90
C GLY A 88 5.79 30.18 -10.70
N TYR A 89 6.51 31.04 -9.97
CA TYR A 89 6.03 32.38 -9.56
C TYR A 89 5.50 33.25 -10.72
N ARG A 90 6.11 33.15 -11.91
CA ARG A 90 5.69 33.91 -13.11
C ARG A 90 4.35 33.46 -13.72
N LEU A 91 3.85 32.30 -13.32
CA LEU A 91 2.61 31.69 -13.84
C LEU A 91 1.42 31.86 -12.88
N ILE A 92 1.64 32.43 -11.68
CA ILE A 92 0.59 32.75 -10.70
C ILE A 92 -0.57 33.53 -11.34
N PRO A 93 -0.34 34.59 -12.15
CA PRO A 93 -1.43 35.35 -12.76
C PRO A 93 -2.29 34.51 -13.71
N MET A 94 -1.75 33.43 -14.28
CA MET A 94 -2.46 32.56 -15.22
C MET A 94 -3.26 31.45 -14.54
N VAL A 95 -3.01 31.18 -13.25
CA VAL A 95 -3.72 30.17 -12.44
C VAL A 95 -4.60 30.79 -11.35
N ASP A 96 -4.60 32.11 -11.20
CA ASP A 96 -5.41 32.83 -10.22
C ASP A 96 -6.84 33.03 -10.71
N PHE A 97 -7.82 32.57 -9.91
CA PHE A 97 -9.25 32.69 -10.20
C PHE A 97 -9.73 34.15 -10.12
N GLN A 98 -9.09 34.99 -9.30
CA GLN A 98 -9.44 36.40 -9.16
C GLN A 98 -8.99 37.24 -10.36
N GLN A 99 -8.10 36.70 -11.21
CA GLN A 99 -7.53 37.38 -12.38
C GLN A 99 -8.01 36.78 -13.71
N ASP A 100 -9.12 36.02 -13.71
CA ASP A 100 -9.61 35.29 -14.88
C ASP A 100 -8.53 34.40 -15.53
N GLY A 101 -7.72 33.71 -14.71
CA GLY A 101 -6.63 32.86 -15.16
C GLY A 101 -7.07 31.79 -16.17
N GLU A 102 -6.58 31.89 -17.41
CA GLU A 102 -6.95 31.03 -18.54
C GLU A 102 -6.72 29.53 -18.26
N LEU A 103 -5.73 29.21 -17.41
CA LEU A 103 -5.33 27.82 -17.15
C LEU A 103 -6.37 27.05 -16.34
N LEU A 104 -7.07 27.70 -15.39
CA LEU A 104 -8.16 27.05 -14.64
C LEU A 104 -9.32 26.66 -15.56
N GLY A 105 -9.66 27.53 -16.52
CA GLY A 105 -10.68 27.25 -17.53
C GLY A 105 -10.31 26.07 -18.43
N ARG A 106 -9.04 26.00 -18.88
CA ARG A 106 -8.53 24.87 -19.67
C ARG A 106 -8.53 23.57 -18.88
N ILE A 107 -8.10 23.56 -17.61
CA ILE A 107 -8.12 22.36 -16.76
C ILE A 107 -9.55 21.82 -16.61
N ARG A 108 -10.54 22.69 -16.35
CA ARG A 108 -11.95 22.29 -16.28
C ARG A 108 -12.45 21.68 -17.60
N SER A 109 -12.03 22.24 -18.74
CA SER A 109 -12.41 21.73 -20.06
C SER A 109 -11.80 20.35 -20.36
N ILE A 110 -10.56 20.11 -19.94
CA ILE A 110 -9.88 18.81 -20.09
C ILE A 110 -10.57 17.75 -19.24
N ARG A 111 -10.90 18.05 -17.98
CA ARG A 111 -11.65 17.12 -17.11
C ARG A 111 -13.00 16.74 -17.71
N LYS A 112 -13.71 17.70 -18.30
CA LYS A 112 -15.00 17.47 -18.95
C LYS A 112 -14.84 16.58 -20.20
N LYS A 113 -13.84 16.82 -21.04
CA LYS A 113 -13.55 15.97 -22.21
C LYS A 113 -13.17 14.54 -21.80
N PHE A 114 -12.28 14.41 -20.83
CA PHE A 114 -11.86 13.11 -20.31
C PHE A 114 -13.06 12.29 -19.79
N ALA A 115 -13.97 12.94 -19.07
CA ALA A 115 -15.17 12.27 -18.56
C ALA A 115 -16.15 11.83 -19.66
N GLN A 116 -16.23 12.59 -20.76
CA GLN A 116 -17.05 12.24 -21.92
C GLN A 116 -16.45 11.07 -22.71
N GLU A 117 -15.13 10.99 -22.81
CA GLU A 117 -14.43 9.93 -23.55
C GLU A 117 -14.33 8.62 -22.75
N MET A 118 -14.03 8.70 -21.46
CA MET A 118 -13.73 7.54 -20.61
C MET A 118 -14.92 7.05 -19.78
N GLY A 119 -16.02 7.81 -19.75
CA GLY A 119 -17.24 7.44 -19.02
C GLY A 119 -17.16 7.60 -17.49
N PHE A 120 -16.10 8.19 -16.96
CA PHE A 120 -15.97 8.52 -15.52
C PHE A 120 -15.30 9.88 -15.31
N LEU A 121 -15.72 10.61 -14.27
CA LEU A 121 -15.11 11.88 -13.87
C LEU A 121 -13.86 11.60 -13.02
N PRO A 122 -12.66 12.06 -13.41
CA PRO A 122 -11.48 11.89 -12.57
C PRO A 122 -11.61 12.76 -11.32
N ALA A 123 -11.32 12.17 -10.16
CA ALA A 123 -11.23 12.90 -8.91
C ALA A 123 -10.16 13.99 -9.05
N GLY A 124 -10.51 15.21 -8.66
CA GLY A 124 -9.60 16.35 -8.72
C GLY A 124 -9.92 17.31 -7.60
N GLY A 125 -9.04 17.32 -6.60
CA GLY A 125 -9.04 18.26 -5.49
C GLY A 125 -8.84 19.68 -5.99
N ALA A 126 -9.95 20.39 -6.16
CA ALA A 126 -9.95 21.83 -6.03
C ALA A 126 -10.72 22.09 -4.75
N HIS A 127 -10.01 22.09 -3.63
CA HIS A 127 -10.51 22.70 -2.42
C HIS A 127 -10.77 24.17 -2.74
N SER A 128 -12.06 24.53 -2.67
CA SER A 128 -12.61 25.87 -2.77
C SER A 128 -11.92 26.86 -1.83
#